data_AF-X0U7A5-F1
#
_entry.id   AF-X0U7A5-F1
#
_cell.length_a   1.000
_cell.length_b   1.000
_cell.length_c   1.000
_cell.angle_alpha   90.00
_cell.angle_beta   90.00
_cell.angle_gamma   90.00
#
_symmetry.space_group_name_H-M   'P 1'
#
loop_
_entity.id
_entity.type
_entity.pdbx_description
1 polymer ?
#
loop_
_entity_poly.entity_id
_entity_poly.type
_entity_poly.pdbx_seq_one_letter_code
_entity_poly.pdbx_strand_id
1 'polypeptide(L)'
;MLLLLLMSYALAVDIRHVPIAVLDQDRSSMSRAFIQGITAGDDLDLFAQVSSMEEIENLLMHGDIKAAIIIHPSFANDLISLRGMPIQVIIDGTEPESGGFAVDHIGLRAEEFINKALASQMGAMNINTDTLQPIDLRVRTWYNPSMRSEVAI
;
A
#
# COMPACT_ATOMS: atom_id res chain seq x y z
N MET A 1 -30.24 -4.74 -23.36
CA MET A 1 -29.67 -5.28 -22.10
C MET A 1 -28.21 -5.68 -22.25
N LEU A 2 -27.82 -6.44 -23.29
CA LEU A 2 -26.40 -6.76 -23.56
C LEU A 2 -25.51 -5.51 -23.76
N LEU A 3 -26.04 -4.46 -24.41
CA LEU A 3 -25.29 -3.22 -24.66
C LEU A 3 -24.89 -2.47 -23.38
N LEU A 4 -25.69 -2.55 -22.30
CA LEU A 4 -25.36 -1.93 -21.01
C LEU A 4 -24.27 -2.73 -20.29
N LEU A 5 -24.33 -4.06 -20.32
CA LEU A 5 -23.27 -4.93 -19.79
C LEU A 5 -21.94 -4.75 -20.54
N LEU A 6 -21.98 -4.59 -21.87
CA LEU A 6 -20.79 -4.31 -22.67
C LEU A 6 -20.23 -2.91 -22.43
N MET A 7 -21.07 -1.89 -22.24
CA MET A 7 -20.63 -0.54 -21.84
C MET A 7 -20.06 -0.51 -20.42
N SER A 8 -20.53 -1.39 -19.53
CA SER A 8 -19.95 -1.56 -18.17
C SER A 8 -18.52 -2.07 -18.23
N TYR A 9 -18.18 -2.87 -19.24
CA TYR A 9 -16.83 -3.41 -19.45
C TYR A 9 -15.95 -2.48 -20.31
N ALA A 10 -16.54 -1.75 -21.27
CA ALA A 10 -15.82 -0.85 -22.17
C ALA A 10 -15.41 0.49 -21.52
N LEU A 11 -15.91 0.78 -20.31
CA LEU A 11 -15.48 1.90 -19.48
C LEU A 11 -14.44 1.49 -18.43
N ALA A 12 -13.84 0.30 -18.55
CA ALA A 12 -12.61 0.01 -17.82
C ALA A 12 -11.54 0.96 -18.35
N VAL A 13 -11.43 2.13 -17.70
CA VAL A 13 -10.25 2.98 -17.83
C VAL A 13 -9.08 2.08 -17.48
N ASP A 14 -8.18 1.89 -18.44
CA ASP A 14 -6.97 1.11 -18.27
C ASP A 14 -6.04 1.95 -17.38
N ILE A 15 -6.36 2.00 -16.08
CA ILE A 15 -5.59 2.70 -15.06
C ILE A 15 -4.28 1.93 -14.96
N ARG A 16 -3.25 2.51 -15.58
CA ARG A 16 -1.86 2.06 -15.53
C ARG A 16 -1.03 3.24 -15.08
N HIS A 17 0.11 2.99 -14.44
CA HIS A 17 1.03 4.05 -14.04
C HIS A 17 0.44 5.07 -13.06
N VAL A 18 -0.17 4.61 -11.96
CA VAL A 18 -0.65 5.53 -10.92
C VAL A 18 0.55 6.08 -10.15
N PRO A 19 0.81 7.40 -10.18
CA PRO A 19 1.93 7.98 -9.48
C PRO A 19 1.69 7.96 -7.97
N ILE A 20 2.65 7.41 -7.23
CA ILE A 20 2.61 7.29 -5.78
C ILE A 20 3.83 7.93 -5.12
N ALA A 21 3.66 8.41 -3.88
CA ALA A 21 4.77 8.77 -3.01
C ALA A 21 4.89 7.80 -1.82
N VAL A 22 6.08 7.72 -1.23
CA VAL A 22 6.31 6.95 -0.01
C VAL A 22 6.99 7.80 1.06
N LEU A 23 6.42 7.80 2.26
CA LEU A 23 7.05 8.30 3.48
C LEU A 23 7.52 7.10 4.32
N ASP A 24 8.83 6.81 4.26
CA ASP A 24 9.44 5.74 5.06
C ASP A 24 9.99 6.28 6.38
N GLN A 25 9.24 6.07 7.46
CA GLN A 25 9.66 6.46 8.81
C GLN A 25 10.44 5.36 9.54
N ASP A 26 10.32 4.10 9.10
CA ASP A 26 11.03 2.93 9.66
C ASP A 26 12.48 2.86 9.18
N ARG A 27 12.71 3.19 7.90
CA ARG A 27 14.04 3.25 7.26
C ARG A 27 14.86 1.97 7.43
N SER A 28 14.23 0.83 7.66
CA SER A 28 14.91 -0.46 7.77
C SER A 28 15.18 -1.07 6.39
N SER A 29 15.93 -2.19 6.37
CA SER A 29 16.02 -3.00 5.16
C SER A 29 14.69 -3.62 4.77
N MET A 30 13.81 -3.90 5.75
CA MET A 30 12.50 -4.49 5.52
C MET A 30 11.54 -3.50 4.86
N SER A 31 11.51 -2.24 5.34
CA SER A 31 10.70 -1.19 4.70
C SER A 31 11.14 -0.93 3.26
N ARG A 32 12.45 -0.85 3.01
CA ARG A 32 13.00 -0.71 1.64
C ARG A 32 12.63 -1.87 0.72
N ALA A 33 12.70 -3.10 1.23
CA ALA A 33 12.30 -4.28 0.45
C ALA A 33 10.80 -4.25 0.13
N PHE A 34 9.97 -3.78 1.06
CA PHE A 34 8.55 -3.60 0.83
C PHE A 34 8.27 -2.55 -0.25
N ILE A 35 8.94 -1.40 -0.21
CA ILE A 35 8.83 -0.34 -1.24
C ILE A 35 9.22 -0.87 -2.63
N GLN A 36 10.30 -1.65 -2.71
CA GLN A 36 10.70 -2.30 -3.97
C GLN A 36 9.63 -3.27 -4.47
N GLY A 37 9.03 -4.06 -3.57
CA GLY A 37 7.92 -4.96 -3.93
C GLY A 37 6.69 -4.20 -4.44
N ILE A 38 6.38 -3.05 -3.85
CA ILE A 38 5.27 -2.22 -4.31
C ILE A 38 5.49 -1.71 -5.73
N THR A 39 6.72 -1.30 -6.02
CA THR A 39 7.08 -0.59 -7.26
C THR A 39 7.61 -1.53 -8.35
N ALA A 40 7.51 -2.84 -8.15
CA ALA A 40 8.01 -3.87 -9.07
C ALA A 40 7.09 -4.15 -10.27
N GLY A 41 5.88 -3.59 -10.31
CA GLY A 41 4.95 -3.76 -11.44
C GLY A 41 4.68 -2.44 -12.16
N ASP A 42 3.99 -2.52 -13.29
CA ASP A 42 3.80 -1.40 -14.23
C ASP A 42 2.57 -0.50 -13.92
N ASP A 43 1.98 -0.68 -12.75
CA ASP A 43 0.70 -0.10 -12.35
C ASP A 43 0.83 0.97 -11.27
N LEU A 44 1.90 0.93 -10.48
CA LEU A 44 2.22 1.90 -9.44
C LEU A 44 3.61 2.49 -9.67
N ASP A 45 3.66 3.76 -10.03
CA ASP A 45 4.90 4.45 -10.35
C ASP A 45 5.39 5.23 -9.13
N LEU A 46 6.59 4.92 -8.64
CA LEU A 46 7.19 5.69 -7.55
C LEU A 46 7.62 7.08 -8.04
N PHE A 47 6.80 8.08 -7.77
CA PHE A 47 7.08 9.47 -8.10
C PHE A 47 8.15 10.06 -7.17
N ALA A 48 7.99 9.86 -5.86
CA ALA A 48 8.91 10.40 -4.86
C ALA A 48 8.98 9.57 -3.57
N GLN A 49 10.16 9.59 -2.94
CA GLN A 49 10.27 9.29 -1.52
C GLN A 49 10.35 10.61 -0.75
N VAL A 50 9.33 10.85 0.07
CA VAL A 50 9.14 12.10 0.81
C VAL A 50 9.65 11.98 2.24
N SER A 51 9.95 13.10 2.86
CA SER A 51 10.47 13.15 4.24
C SER A 51 9.45 13.62 5.28
N SER A 52 8.28 14.10 4.85
CA SER A 52 7.27 14.67 5.74
C SER A 52 5.83 14.47 5.22
N MET A 53 4.85 14.63 6.11
CA MET A 53 3.43 14.65 5.73
C MET A 53 3.08 15.88 4.89
N GLU A 54 3.73 17.02 5.13
CA GLU A 54 3.51 18.26 4.38
C GLU A 54 3.90 18.10 2.90
N GLU A 55 4.97 17.36 2.61
CA GLU A 55 5.34 17.01 1.23
C GLU A 55 4.28 16.13 0.56
N ILE A 56 3.69 15.16 1.28
CA ILE A 56 2.58 14.35 0.77
C ILE A 56 1.39 15.24 0.41
N GLU A 57 0.98 16.11 1.33
CA GLU A 57 -0.15 17.02 1.12
C GLU A 57 0.08 17.92 -0.09
N ASN A 58 1.29 18.49 -0.22
CA ASN A 58 1.65 19.31 -1.36
C ASN A 58 1.58 18.52 -2.69
N LEU A 59 2.14 17.32 -2.75
CA LEU A 59 2.11 16.51 -3.97
C LEU A 59 0.69 16.09 -4.37
N LEU A 60 -0.16 15.76 -3.39
CA LEU A 60 -1.57 15.46 -3.63
C LEU A 60 -2.32 16.70 -4.12
N MET A 61 -2.12 17.87 -3.50
CA MET A 61 -2.78 19.13 -3.88
C MET A 61 -2.41 19.59 -5.29
N HIS A 62 -1.17 19.35 -5.74
CA HIS A 62 -0.73 19.66 -7.10
C HIS A 62 -1.14 18.59 -8.12
N GLY A 63 -1.64 17.44 -7.66
CA GLY A 63 -2.02 16.32 -8.51
C GLY A 63 -0.84 15.50 -9.05
N ASP A 64 0.36 15.72 -8.52
CA ASP A 64 1.60 15.02 -8.91
C ASP A 64 1.55 13.53 -8.54
N ILE A 65 0.84 13.20 -7.47
CA ILE A 65 0.58 11.82 -7.02
C ILE A 65 -0.92 11.61 -6.81
N LYS A 66 -1.38 10.36 -6.91
CA LYS A 66 -2.76 9.97 -6.61
C LYS A 66 -2.89 9.21 -5.29
N ALA A 67 -1.78 8.65 -4.80
CA ALA A 67 -1.71 8.01 -3.51
C ALA A 67 -0.36 8.22 -2.83
N ALA A 68 -0.34 8.15 -1.51
CA ALA A 68 0.86 8.14 -0.70
C ALA A 68 0.82 6.99 0.31
N ILE A 69 1.96 6.34 0.51
CA ILE A 69 2.13 5.25 1.47
C ILE A 69 2.99 5.75 2.61
N ILE A 70 2.50 5.61 3.84
CA ILE A 70 3.24 5.94 5.05
C ILE A 70 3.61 4.63 5.74
N ILE A 71 4.90 4.40 5.92
CA ILE A 71 5.44 3.25 6.65
C ILE A 71 5.80 3.73 8.05
N HIS A 72 5.10 3.19 9.05
CA HIS A 72 5.26 3.60 10.45
C HIS A 72 6.62 3.17 11.01
N PRO A 73 7.24 3.89 11.98
CA PRO A 73 8.57 3.58 12.52
C PRO A 73 8.71 2.20 13.19
N SER A 74 7.60 1.53 13.46
CA SER A 74 7.55 0.19 14.06
C SER A 74 7.41 -0.93 13.03
N PHE A 75 7.38 -0.62 11.73
CA PHE A 75 7.05 -1.54 10.65
C PHE A 75 7.86 -2.84 10.70
N ALA A 76 9.18 -2.77 10.75
CA ALA A 76 10.01 -3.98 10.79
C ALA A 76 9.77 -4.79 12.08
N ASN A 77 9.70 -4.10 13.22
CA ASN A 77 9.51 -4.74 14.52
C ASN A 77 8.15 -5.43 14.64
N ASP A 78 7.08 -4.80 14.15
CA ASP A 78 5.72 -5.32 14.20
C ASP A 78 5.54 -6.50 13.23
N LEU A 79 6.20 -6.46 12.07
CA LEU A 79 6.18 -7.55 11.12
C LEU A 79 6.93 -8.79 11.64
N ILE A 80 8.13 -8.60 12.20
CA ILE A 80 8.92 -9.69 12.81
C ILE A 80 8.20 -10.28 14.03
N SER A 81 7.55 -9.44 14.82
CA SER A 81 6.83 -9.88 16.02
C SER A 81 5.42 -10.41 15.73
N LEU A 82 5.03 -10.56 14.46
CA LEU A 82 3.69 -11.00 14.04
C LEU A 82 2.54 -10.14 14.61
N ARG A 83 2.80 -8.87 14.91
CA ARG A 83 1.79 -7.91 15.38
C ARG A 83 1.01 -7.26 14.23
N GLY A 84 1.54 -7.32 13.02
CA GLY A 84 0.91 -6.81 11.81
C GLY A 84 1.85 -5.97 10.96
N MET A 85 1.29 -5.33 9.94
CA MET A 85 2.01 -4.43 9.03
C MET A 85 1.45 -3.00 9.18
N PRO A 86 2.11 -2.13 9.97
CA PRO A 86 1.61 -0.78 10.24
C PRO A 86 1.95 0.16 9.07
N ILE A 87 1.14 0.08 8.01
CA ILE A 87 1.17 1.01 6.88
C ILE A 87 -0.13 1.80 6.82
N GLN A 88 -0.06 3.00 6.25
CA GLN A 88 -1.21 3.83 5.93
C GLN A 88 -1.14 4.25 4.47
N VAL A 89 -2.30 4.25 3.79
CA VAL A 89 -2.44 4.74 2.43
C VAL A 89 -3.35 5.96 2.45
N ILE A 90 -2.90 7.07 1.88
CA ILE A 90 -3.66 8.30 1.67
C ILE A 90 -3.88 8.46 0.18
N ILE A 91 -5.08 8.83 -0.25
CA ILE A 91 -5.41 8.99 -1.67
C ILE A 91 -6.05 10.36 -1.94
N ASP A 92 -5.88 10.82 -3.18
CA ASP A 92 -6.60 11.98 -3.70
C ASP A 92 -8.09 11.64 -3.87
N GLY A 93 -8.96 12.35 -3.13
CA GLY A 93 -10.40 12.16 -3.19
C GLY A 93 -11.07 12.75 -4.43
N THR A 94 -10.35 13.54 -5.24
CA THR A 94 -10.88 14.15 -6.47
C THR A 94 -10.90 13.17 -7.66
N GLU A 95 -10.04 12.15 -7.63
CA GLU A 95 -9.96 11.06 -8.62
C GLU A 95 -10.14 9.68 -7.94
N PRO A 96 -11.37 9.33 -7.54
CA PRO A 96 -11.65 8.14 -6.75
C PRO A 96 -11.30 6.82 -7.46
N GLU A 97 -11.33 6.78 -8.79
CA GLU A 97 -10.94 5.59 -9.56
C GLU A 97 -9.44 5.28 -9.41
N SER A 98 -8.57 6.28 -9.66
CA SER A 98 -7.11 6.16 -9.50
C SER A 98 -6.71 5.86 -8.06
N GLY A 99 -7.35 6.53 -7.09
CA GLY A 99 -7.12 6.29 -5.67
C GLY A 99 -7.55 4.89 -5.22
N GLY A 100 -8.72 4.44 -5.64
CA GLY A 100 -9.21 3.08 -5.36
C GLY A 100 -8.29 2.01 -5.93
N PHE A 101 -7.88 2.17 -7.19
CA PHE A 101 -6.91 1.29 -7.84
C PHE A 101 -5.59 1.19 -7.05
N ALA A 102 -5.05 2.33 -6.61
CA ALA A 102 -3.83 2.34 -5.80
C ALA A 102 -4.00 1.57 -4.48
N VAL A 103 -5.10 1.80 -3.76
CA VAL A 103 -5.39 1.12 -2.49
C VAL A 103 -5.43 -0.40 -2.68
N ASP A 104 -6.16 -0.87 -3.69
CA ASP A 104 -6.31 -2.31 -3.96
C ASP A 104 -4.96 -2.96 -4.28
N HIS A 105 -4.19 -2.35 -5.18
CA HIS A 105 -2.90 -2.89 -5.61
C HIS A 105 -1.82 -2.82 -4.53
N ILE A 106 -1.81 -1.76 -3.70
CA ILE A 106 -0.94 -1.69 -2.52
C ILE A 106 -1.32 -2.80 -1.52
N GLY A 107 -2.62 -3.04 -1.32
CA GLY A 107 -3.12 -4.12 -0.46
C GLY A 107 -2.64 -5.50 -0.91
N LEU A 108 -2.78 -5.82 -2.20
CA LEU A 108 -2.31 -7.08 -2.78
C LEU A 108 -0.80 -7.29 -2.55
N ARG A 109 0.01 -6.25 -2.80
CA ARG A 109 1.47 -6.32 -2.57
C ARG A 109 1.86 -6.43 -1.11
N ALA A 110 1.12 -5.78 -0.22
CA ALA A 110 1.29 -5.93 1.22
C ALA A 110 1.04 -7.39 1.65
N GLU A 111 -0.04 -8.00 1.18
CA GLU A 111 -0.34 -9.41 1.45
C GLU A 111 0.75 -10.35 0.91
N GLU A 112 1.18 -10.16 -0.35
CA GLU A 112 2.28 -10.93 -0.92
C GLU A 112 3.59 -10.79 -0.12
N PHE A 113 3.92 -9.57 0.29
CA PHE A 113 5.12 -9.29 1.05
C PHE A 113 5.09 -9.98 2.42
N ILE A 114 3.95 -9.91 3.12
CA ILE A 114 3.80 -10.59 4.42
C ILE A 114 3.88 -12.11 4.24
N ASN A 115 3.21 -12.68 3.23
CA ASN A 115 3.27 -14.11 2.97
C ASN A 115 4.70 -14.60 2.69
N LYS A 116 5.48 -13.84 1.91
CA LYS A 116 6.90 -14.12 1.65
C LYS A 116 7.74 -13.99 2.95
N ALA A 117 7.51 -12.95 3.73
CA ALA A 117 8.22 -12.73 5.00
C ALA A 117 7.95 -13.86 6.00
N LEU A 118 6.70 -14.31 6.13
CA LEU A 118 6.31 -15.42 6.99
C LEU A 118 6.94 -16.74 6.53
N ALA A 119 6.84 -17.05 5.22
CA ALA A 119 7.44 -18.27 4.67
C ALA A 119 8.95 -18.33 4.93
N SER A 120 9.64 -17.19 4.80
CA SER A 120 11.08 -17.10 5.08
C SER A 120 11.42 -17.34 6.56
N GLN A 121 10.63 -16.79 7.49
CA GLN A 121 10.83 -17.00 8.93
C GLN A 121 10.54 -18.44 9.33
N MET A 122 9.49 -19.06 8.79
CA MET A 122 9.14 -20.45 9.08
C MET A 122 10.15 -21.44 8.52
N GLY A 123 10.66 -21.18 7.31
CA GLY A 123 11.76 -21.95 6.71
C GLY A 123 13.04 -21.87 7.55
N ALA A 124 13.35 -20.71 8.11
CA ALA A 124 14.48 -20.54 9.03
C ALA A 124 14.30 -21.28 10.37
N MET A 125 13.06 -21.55 10.78
CA MET A 125 12.72 -22.29 12.00
C MET A 125 12.48 -23.80 11.76
N ASN A 126 12.66 -24.30 10.53
CA ASN A 126 12.48 -25.71 10.18
C ASN A 126 11.06 -26.26 10.49
N ILE A 127 10.04 -25.40 10.50
CA ILE A 127 8.63 -25.78 10.74
C ILE A 127 7.98 -26.17 9.40
N ASN A 128 7.38 -27.36 9.33
CA ASN A 128 6.68 -27.84 8.14
C ASN A 128 5.43 -26.97 7.85
N THR A 129 5.34 -26.44 6.64
CA THR A 129 4.30 -25.50 6.19
C THR A 129 2.93 -26.15 5.95
N ASP A 130 2.85 -27.47 5.89
CA ASP A 130 1.63 -28.22 5.54
C ASP A 130 0.60 -28.30 6.70
N THR A 131 0.98 -27.90 7.92
CA THR A 131 0.14 -28.07 9.12
C THR A 131 -0.45 -26.76 9.67
N LEU A 132 -0.30 -25.63 8.97
CA LEU A 132 -0.61 -24.32 9.56
C LEU A 132 -1.95 -23.75 9.08
N GLN A 133 -2.71 -23.22 10.04
CA GLN A 133 -3.91 -22.42 9.77
C GLN A 133 -3.53 -21.03 9.23
N PRO A 134 -4.33 -20.44 8.33
CA PRO A 134 -4.10 -19.07 7.85
C PRO A 134 -4.10 -18.06 9.00
N ILE A 135 -3.10 -17.18 9.05
CA ILE A 135 -3.03 -16.07 10.01
C ILE A 135 -3.98 -14.95 9.54
N ASP A 136 -4.76 -14.38 10.46
CA ASP A 136 -5.66 -13.23 10.21
C ASP A 136 -4.84 -11.97 9.91
N LEU A 137 -4.64 -11.67 8.63
CA LEU A 137 -3.91 -10.50 8.13
C LEU A 137 -4.83 -9.27 8.15
N ARG A 138 -4.43 -8.23 8.88
CA ARG A 138 -5.20 -6.96 8.97
C ARG A 138 -4.44 -5.83 8.32
N VAL A 139 -4.72 -5.59 7.03
CA VAL A 139 -4.32 -4.36 6.34
C VAL A 139 -5.30 -3.26 6.76
N ARG A 140 -4.79 -2.12 7.26
CA ARG A 140 -5.62 -0.97 7.63
C ARG A 140 -5.46 0.13 6.60
N THR A 141 -6.51 0.39 5.85
CA THR A 141 -6.59 1.53 4.94
C THR A 141 -7.24 2.69 5.67
N TRP A 142 -6.68 3.90 5.54
CA TRP A 142 -7.23 5.11 6.14
C TRP A 142 -7.56 6.10 5.03
N TYR A 143 -8.82 6.09 4.60
CA TYR A 143 -9.34 7.01 3.60
C TYR A 143 -9.60 8.38 4.26
N ASN A 144 -8.84 9.42 3.88
CA ASN A 144 -9.08 10.81 4.30
C ASN A 144 -9.61 11.65 3.12
N PRO A 145 -10.92 11.59 2.81
CA PRO A 145 -11.52 12.34 1.70
C PRO A 145 -11.53 13.86 1.93
N SER A 146 -11.16 14.33 3.13
CA SER A 146 -11.31 15.74 3.51
C SER A 146 -9.99 16.47 3.79
N MET A 147 -8.84 15.82 3.58
CA MET A 147 -7.50 16.34 3.94
C MET A 147 -7.50 17.07 5.29
N ARG A 148 -8.19 16.56 6.31
CA ARG A 148 -8.02 17.07 7.68
C ARG A 148 -7.16 16.08 8.44
N SER A 149 -5.95 16.51 8.74
CA SER A 149 -5.01 15.84 9.63
C SER A 149 -5.64 15.78 11.01
N GLU A 150 -6.26 14.66 11.37
CA GLU A 150 -6.70 14.44 12.74
C GLU A 150 -5.55 13.78 13.49
N VAL A 151 -4.74 14.62 14.14
CA VAL A 151 -3.80 14.18 15.16
C VAL A 151 -4.64 13.69 16.34
N ALA A 152 -4.74 12.38 16.51
CA ALA A 152 -5.30 11.81 17.73
C ALA A 152 -4.34 12.12 18.88
N ILE A 153 -4.83 12.91 19.83
CA ILE A 153 -4.19 13.22 21.13
C ILE A 153 -4.33 12.00 22.05
#